data_AF-A0A8T1Y1Q5-F1
#
_entry.id   AF-A0A8T1Y1Q5-F1
#
_cell.length_a   1.000
_cell.length_b   1.000
_cell.length_c   1.000
_cell.angle_alpha   90.00
_cell.angle_beta   90.00
_cell.angle_gamma   90.00
#
_symmetry.space_group_name_H-M   'P 1'
#
loop_
_entity.id
_entity.type
_entity.pdbx_description
1 polymer ?
#
loop_
_entity_poly.entity_id
_entity_poly.type
_entity_poly.pdbx_seq_one_letter_code
_entity_poly.pdbx_strand_id
1 'polypeptide(L)'
;MDSISQLPDALLLGILSLLPAKDVVATMVLSKRWQFLWMFVPKLIYDDSYQNIEFERFSRFVYRSLLLHEAPVIETLHFKLGPKSGVVDIGVWTRTAVKRCVRDLIVEMDCCSSSTAPVMLPRSLYSGCSILVKLKLKKVVLVDVTSPFSFPSLKKLTLKSVKYPDDEFVQRLLSNCPVLESLYVKQCIDDNVTIFTVKVPSLKSLVLDNLVFRSTDIGSGYVIDAPSLERFTLHDAYEDRFCVIENEMPNIVEAYVDVAYSHPGTILSSITSVKHLTLCITSSEDAYPVGIVFCSLVYLEIWAMETEWSADLNLLMCVLRNSPNLRALKLEQINSVPRQPRSCWREPSSVPECVIWSLETLEWIEYEGAEEEKKIIEFILRNAKCLKKATISTDSTDPNEKLEMLKALSLFPRRSPTCQLAFD
;
A
#
# COMPACT_ATOMS: atom_id res chain seq x y z
N MET A 1 22.49 -41.78 10.15
CA MET A 1 22.77 -41.28 8.80
C MET A 1 22.23 -39.88 8.71
N ASP A 2 22.97 -38.95 8.11
CA ASP A 2 22.47 -37.60 7.87
C ASP A 2 21.43 -37.63 6.74
N SER A 3 20.15 -37.55 7.11
CA SER A 3 19.02 -37.59 6.18
C SER A 3 18.97 -36.35 5.26
N ILE A 4 19.55 -35.22 5.68
CA ILE A 4 19.55 -33.99 4.89
C ILE A 4 20.53 -34.12 3.71
N SER A 5 21.69 -34.75 3.94
CA SER A 5 22.67 -35.01 2.89
C SER A 5 22.17 -35.97 1.78
N GLN A 6 21.03 -36.65 1.96
CA GLN A 6 20.40 -37.49 0.92
C GLN A 6 19.45 -36.72 -0.01
N LEU A 7 19.10 -35.47 0.31
CA LEU A 7 18.21 -34.68 -0.54
C LEU A 7 18.91 -34.29 -1.86
N PRO A 8 18.17 -34.14 -2.98
CA PRO A 8 18.68 -33.58 -4.23
C PRO A 8 19.17 -32.13 -4.07
N ASP A 9 20.15 -31.71 -4.89
CA ASP A 9 20.72 -30.36 -4.82
C ASP A 9 19.66 -29.27 -4.95
N ALA A 10 18.65 -29.46 -5.81
CA ALA A 10 17.56 -28.49 -5.97
C ALA A 10 16.79 -28.21 -4.66
N LEU A 11 16.54 -29.24 -3.84
CA LEU A 11 15.87 -29.06 -2.54
C LEU A 11 16.80 -28.40 -1.53
N LEU A 12 18.09 -28.78 -1.54
CA LEU A 12 19.08 -28.16 -0.66
C LEU A 12 19.29 -26.68 -0.96
N LEU A 13 19.35 -26.30 -2.25
CA LEU A 13 19.41 -24.90 -2.67
C LEU A 13 18.14 -24.14 -2.28
N GLY A 14 16.97 -24.78 -2.36
CA GLY A 14 15.71 -24.22 -1.86
C GLY A 14 15.73 -23.96 -0.35
N ILE A 15 16.27 -24.90 0.44
CA ILE A 15 16.44 -24.73 1.90
C ILE A 15 17.45 -23.61 2.19
N LEU A 16 18.62 -23.62 1.54
CA LEU A 16 19.65 -22.60 1.72
C LEU A 16 19.16 -21.20 1.35
N SER A 17 18.26 -21.08 0.36
CA SER A 17 17.65 -19.80 -0.06
C SER A 17 16.79 -19.12 1.01
N LEU A 18 16.46 -19.83 2.10
CA LEU A 18 15.73 -19.29 3.24
C LEU A 18 16.67 -18.70 4.31
N LEU A 19 17.97 -18.95 4.21
CA LEU A 19 18.96 -18.58 5.22
C LEU A 19 19.74 -17.31 4.83
N PRO A 20 20.24 -16.54 5.80
CA PRO A 20 21.21 -15.48 5.55
C PRO A 20 22.48 -16.01 4.86
N ALA A 21 23.09 -15.21 3.99
CA ALA A 21 24.24 -15.59 3.20
C ALA A 21 25.43 -16.06 4.06
N LYS A 22 25.57 -15.53 5.28
CA LYS A 22 26.61 -15.97 6.24
C LYS A 22 26.44 -17.44 6.62
N ASP A 23 25.21 -17.85 6.92
CA ASP A 23 24.89 -19.22 7.33
C ASP A 23 24.97 -20.16 6.13
N VAL A 24 24.54 -19.68 4.96
CA VAL A 24 24.69 -20.38 3.68
C VAL A 24 26.16 -20.69 3.39
N VAL A 25 27.05 -19.70 3.47
CA VAL A 25 28.50 -19.91 3.27
C VAL A 25 29.08 -20.79 4.38
N ALA A 26 28.62 -20.67 5.63
CA ALA A 26 29.09 -21.52 6.73
C ALA A 26 28.81 -23.01 6.49
N THR A 27 27.81 -23.37 5.69
CA THR A 27 27.55 -24.78 5.34
C THR A 27 28.70 -25.44 4.57
N MET A 28 29.63 -24.66 4.00
CA MET A 28 30.76 -25.19 3.23
C MET A 28 31.65 -26.16 4.02
N VAL A 29 31.63 -26.10 5.35
CA VAL A 29 32.44 -26.98 6.22
C VAL A 29 31.75 -28.31 6.54
N LEU A 30 30.47 -28.48 6.18
CA LEU A 30 29.69 -29.68 6.52
C LEU A 30 30.12 -30.92 5.72
N SER A 31 30.42 -30.76 4.44
CA SER A 31 30.94 -31.85 3.59
C SER A 31 31.55 -31.32 2.28
N LYS A 32 32.23 -32.20 1.53
CA LYS A 32 32.73 -31.88 0.17
C LYS A 32 31.64 -31.42 -0.80
N ARG A 33 30.40 -31.92 -0.64
CA ARG A 33 29.25 -31.50 -1.47
C ARG A 33 28.83 -30.08 -1.09
N TRP A 34 28.71 -29.79 0.20
CA TRP A 34 28.31 -28.47 0.70
C TRP A 34 29.38 -27.40 0.44
N GLN A 35 30.65 -27.79 0.31
CA GLN A 35 31.76 -26.88 -0.02
C GLN A 35 31.50 -25.99 -1.24
N PHE A 36 30.78 -26.51 -2.24
CA PHE A 36 30.48 -25.81 -3.49
C PHE A 36 29.00 -25.45 -3.62
N LEU A 37 28.10 -26.19 -2.97
CA LEU A 37 26.65 -26.01 -3.12
C LEU A 37 26.18 -24.58 -2.83
N TRP A 38 26.76 -23.92 -1.83
CA TRP A 38 26.42 -22.54 -1.48
C TRP A 38 26.67 -21.53 -2.63
N MET A 39 27.59 -21.84 -3.55
CA MET A 39 27.94 -20.98 -4.69
C MET A 39 26.84 -20.94 -5.76
N PHE A 40 25.85 -21.83 -5.68
CA PHE A 40 24.74 -21.96 -6.64
C PHE A 40 23.39 -21.51 -6.07
N VAL A 41 23.36 -20.94 -4.87
CA VAL A 41 22.11 -20.52 -4.20
C VAL A 41 21.49 -19.33 -4.95
N PRO A 42 20.26 -19.46 -5.47
CA PRO A 42 19.65 -18.43 -6.32
C PRO A 42 19.24 -17.17 -5.57
N LYS A 43 19.08 -17.25 -4.24
CA LYS A 43 18.68 -16.15 -3.37
C LYS A 43 19.72 -15.87 -2.30
N LEU A 44 20.29 -14.67 -2.34
CA LEU A 44 21.32 -14.23 -1.40
C LEU A 44 20.78 -13.09 -0.54
N ILE A 45 20.75 -13.32 0.78
CA ILE A 45 20.35 -12.31 1.78
C ILE A 45 21.58 -11.92 2.59
N TYR A 46 22.11 -10.73 2.35
CA TYR A 46 23.19 -10.14 3.14
C TYR A 46 22.59 -9.21 4.19
N ASP A 47 22.68 -9.64 5.45
CA ASP A 47 22.03 -8.97 6.57
C ASP A 47 23.06 -8.49 7.59
N ASP A 48 23.23 -7.17 7.68
CA ASP A 48 24.10 -6.48 8.63
C ASP A 48 23.32 -5.95 9.86
N SER A 49 22.01 -6.20 9.94
CA SER A 49 21.19 -5.68 11.05
C SER A 49 21.47 -6.34 12.40
N TYR A 50 22.00 -7.57 12.38
CA TYR A 50 22.08 -8.41 13.58
C TYR A 50 23.38 -8.28 14.38
N GLN A 51 24.42 -7.59 13.89
CA GLN A 51 25.75 -7.71 14.50
C GLN A 51 26.47 -6.38 14.70
N ASN A 52 27.06 -6.22 15.89
CA ASN A 52 28.13 -5.25 16.18
C ASN A 52 29.44 -5.59 15.44
N ILE A 53 29.35 -6.19 14.24
CA ILE A 53 30.51 -6.44 13.39
C ILE A 53 31.01 -5.09 12.86
N GLU A 54 32.34 -4.95 12.79
CA GLU A 54 32.97 -3.90 11.98
C GLU A 54 32.46 -4.00 10.54
N PHE A 55 31.71 -3.01 10.05
CA PHE A 55 31.12 -2.97 8.70
C PHE A 55 32.10 -3.40 7.59
N GLU A 56 33.39 -3.11 7.75
CA GLU A 56 34.44 -3.56 6.82
C GLU A 56 34.52 -5.07 6.64
N ARG A 57 34.31 -5.86 7.70
CA ARG A 57 34.31 -7.33 7.63
C ARG A 57 33.08 -7.82 6.89
N PHE A 58 31.93 -7.22 7.15
CA PHE A 58 30.69 -7.52 6.42
C PHE A 58 30.86 -7.20 4.93
N SER A 59 31.35 -6.00 4.61
CA SER A 59 31.58 -5.58 3.22
C SER A 59 32.53 -6.51 2.48
N ARG A 60 33.64 -6.90 3.13
CA ARG A 60 34.59 -7.86 2.57
C ARG A 60 33.98 -9.26 2.36
N PHE A 61 33.12 -9.69 3.28
CA PHE A 61 32.37 -10.94 3.14
C PHE A 61 31.43 -10.89 1.94
N VAL A 62 30.60 -9.83 1.83
CA VAL A 62 29.69 -9.62 0.70
C VAL A 62 30.45 -9.66 -0.62
N TYR A 63 31.54 -8.89 -0.73
CA TYR A 63 32.35 -8.83 -1.93
C TYR A 63 32.90 -10.21 -2.33
N ARG A 64 33.53 -10.93 -1.38
CA ARG A 64 34.09 -12.27 -1.65
C ARG A 64 33.01 -13.28 -2.00
N SER A 65 31.88 -13.25 -1.30
CA SER A 65 30.75 -14.15 -1.54
C SER A 65 30.18 -13.95 -2.95
N LEU A 66 29.95 -12.70 -3.37
CA LEU A 66 29.47 -12.39 -4.72
C LEU A 66 30.50 -12.72 -5.82
N LEU A 67 31.80 -12.55 -5.53
CA LEU A 67 32.87 -12.89 -6.47
C LEU A 67 32.93 -14.40 -6.74
N LEU A 68 32.84 -15.20 -5.68
CA LEU A 68 32.90 -16.66 -5.72
C LEU A 68 31.58 -17.33 -6.12
N HIS A 69 30.50 -16.58 -6.22
CA HIS A 69 29.21 -17.13 -6.63
C HIS A 69 29.29 -17.64 -8.07
N GLU A 70 28.71 -18.80 -8.37
CA GLU A 70 28.82 -19.44 -9.70
C GLU A 70 27.46 -19.60 -10.39
N ALA A 71 26.34 -19.27 -9.72
CA ALA A 71 25.04 -19.32 -10.35
C ALA A 71 24.98 -18.44 -11.61
N PRO A 72 24.39 -18.96 -12.72
CA PRO A 72 24.29 -18.21 -13.97
C PRO A 72 23.36 -16.99 -13.85
N VAL A 73 22.36 -17.08 -12.98
CA VAL A 73 21.40 -16.01 -12.68
C VAL A 73 21.17 -15.99 -11.18
N ILE A 74 21.23 -14.80 -10.58
CA ILE A 74 20.81 -14.59 -9.19
C ILE A 74 19.35 -14.15 -9.23
N GLU A 75 18.45 -14.97 -8.71
CA GLU A 75 17.02 -14.66 -8.68
C GLU A 75 16.73 -13.50 -7.73
N THR A 76 17.35 -13.47 -6.56
CA THR A 76 17.15 -12.41 -5.58
C THR A 76 18.44 -12.05 -4.87
N LEU A 77 18.75 -10.77 -4.86
CA LEU A 77 19.84 -10.18 -4.09
C LEU A 77 19.27 -9.16 -3.11
N HIS A 78 19.34 -9.48 -1.82
CA HIS A 78 18.80 -8.65 -0.75
C HIS A 78 19.91 -8.16 0.16
N PHE A 79 20.10 -6.85 0.20
CA PHE A 79 20.97 -6.17 1.14
C PHE A 79 20.12 -5.52 2.24
N LYS A 80 20.26 -6.00 3.48
CA LYS A 80 19.76 -5.34 4.68
C LYS A 80 20.94 -4.76 5.42
N LEU A 81 21.00 -3.44 5.49
CA LEU A 81 22.20 -2.71 5.83
C LEU A 81 21.94 -1.87 7.08
N GLY A 82 22.85 -1.98 8.04
CA GLY A 82 22.77 -1.25 9.31
C GLY A 82 23.23 0.21 9.20
N PRO A 83 23.05 1.01 10.26
CA PRO A 83 23.34 2.44 10.26
C PRO A 83 24.82 2.78 10.06
N LYS A 84 25.74 1.84 10.36
CA LYS A 84 27.19 2.01 10.18
C LYS A 84 27.65 1.81 8.72
N SER A 85 26.74 1.54 7.79
CA SER A 85 27.04 1.29 6.37
C SER A 85 27.36 2.54 5.56
N GLY A 86 27.46 3.70 6.21
CA GLY A 86 27.19 5.02 5.63
C GLY A 86 28.15 5.55 4.56
N VAL A 87 29.22 4.86 4.14
CA VAL A 87 30.19 5.49 3.20
C VAL A 87 30.84 4.57 2.14
N VAL A 88 30.73 3.23 2.13
CA VAL A 88 31.51 2.41 1.14
C VAL A 88 30.77 1.20 0.52
N ASP A 89 30.96 1.07 -0.81
CA ASP A 89 30.85 -0.07 -1.75
C ASP A 89 29.53 -0.67 -2.25
N ILE A 90 28.37 -0.04 -2.02
CA ILE A 90 27.17 -0.40 -2.82
C ILE A 90 27.45 -0.21 -4.32
N GLY A 91 28.35 0.72 -4.70
CA GLY A 91 28.91 0.81 -6.05
C GLY A 91 29.47 -0.51 -6.58
N VAL A 92 30.30 -1.20 -5.78
CA VAL A 92 30.89 -2.48 -6.17
C VAL A 92 29.85 -3.59 -6.15
N TRP A 93 28.97 -3.63 -5.15
CA TRP A 93 27.93 -4.67 -5.07
C TRP A 93 26.90 -4.55 -6.19
N THR A 94 26.46 -3.34 -6.52
CA THR A 94 25.55 -3.09 -7.66
C THR A 94 26.22 -3.39 -8.99
N ARG A 95 27.50 -3.03 -9.19
CA ARG A 95 28.26 -3.47 -10.38
C ARG A 95 28.29 -4.99 -10.49
N THR A 96 28.42 -5.67 -9.36
CA THR A 96 28.42 -7.14 -9.34
C THR A 96 27.03 -7.71 -9.61
N ALA A 97 25.97 -7.10 -9.05
CA ALA A 97 24.58 -7.43 -9.33
C ALA A 97 24.23 -7.29 -10.82
N VAL A 98 24.68 -6.19 -11.44
CA VAL A 98 24.59 -5.95 -12.89
C VAL A 98 25.28 -7.06 -13.68
N LYS A 99 26.53 -7.38 -13.34
CA LYS A 99 27.30 -8.44 -14.01
C LYS A 99 26.68 -9.82 -13.87
N ARG A 100 25.95 -10.06 -12.77
CA ARG A 100 25.37 -11.36 -12.41
C ARG A 100 23.90 -11.50 -12.78
N CYS A 101 23.36 -10.60 -13.60
CA CYS A 101 22.03 -10.78 -14.14
C CYS A 101 20.99 -10.97 -13.01
N VAL A 102 20.93 -10.01 -12.06
CA VAL A 102 19.97 -10.09 -10.95
C VAL A 102 18.55 -9.80 -11.43
N ARG A 103 17.59 -10.66 -11.05
CA ARG A 103 16.16 -10.44 -11.35
C ARG A 103 15.46 -9.58 -10.31
N ASP A 104 15.67 -9.86 -9.02
CA ASP A 104 15.09 -9.09 -7.92
C ASP A 104 16.20 -8.47 -7.07
N LEU A 105 16.25 -7.14 -7.02
CA LEU A 105 17.18 -6.40 -6.17
C LEU A 105 16.42 -5.70 -5.04
N ILE A 106 16.84 -5.97 -3.81
CA ILE A 106 16.26 -5.37 -2.61
C ILE A 106 17.39 -4.71 -1.82
N VAL A 107 17.29 -3.41 -1.57
CA VAL A 107 18.20 -2.63 -0.74
C VAL A 107 17.40 -1.95 0.36
N GLU A 108 17.64 -2.38 1.60
CA GLU A 108 16.95 -1.87 2.78
C GLU A 108 17.96 -1.36 3.79
N MET A 109 17.82 -0.10 4.18
CA MET A 109 18.57 0.49 5.29
C MET A 109 17.72 0.49 6.55
N ASP A 110 18.32 0.06 7.65
CA ASP A 110 17.74 0.16 8.99
C ASP A 110 18.35 1.36 9.74
N CYS A 111 17.86 2.56 9.46
CA CYS A 111 18.30 3.75 10.17
C CYS A 111 17.41 4.00 11.39
N CYS A 112 17.96 3.84 12.60
CA CYS A 112 17.37 4.29 13.87
C CYS A 112 17.93 5.63 14.38
N SER A 113 18.88 6.27 13.69
CA SER A 113 19.46 7.55 14.14
C SER A 113 19.63 8.56 13.01
N SER A 114 19.29 9.81 13.31
CA SER A 114 19.36 11.00 12.45
C SER A 114 20.80 11.46 12.12
N SER A 115 21.81 10.77 12.64
CA SER A 115 23.23 11.18 12.57
C SER A 115 24.07 10.40 11.54
N THR A 116 23.47 9.48 10.78
CA THR A 116 24.21 8.65 9.81
C THR A 116 24.09 9.18 8.40
N ALA A 117 25.22 9.26 7.69
CA ALA A 117 25.25 9.70 6.30
C ALA A 117 24.34 8.79 5.45
N PRO A 118 23.46 9.36 4.62
CA PRO A 118 22.51 8.56 3.88
C PRO A 118 23.23 7.78 2.79
N VAL A 119 22.76 6.57 2.53
CA VAL A 119 23.36 5.75 1.50
C VAL A 119 22.94 6.20 0.11
N MET A 120 23.95 6.56 -0.67
CA MET A 120 23.81 6.95 -2.06
C MET A 120 23.83 5.72 -2.97
N LEU A 121 22.75 5.52 -3.73
CA LEU A 121 22.72 4.48 -4.74
C LEU A 121 23.62 4.88 -5.92
N PRO A 122 24.55 3.99 -6.31
CA PRO A 122 25.55 4.28 -7.31
C PRO A 122 24.95 4.30 -8.71
N ARG A 123 25.58 5.08 -9.59
CA ARG A 123 25.16 5.22 -11.00
C ARG A 123 25.14 3.91 -11.78
N SER A 124 25.94 2.93 -11.35
CA SER A 124 26.02 1.60 -11.97
C SER A 124 24.70 0.82 -11.91
N LEU A 125 23.80 1.11 -10.97
CA LEU A 125 22.52 0.42 -10.89
C LEU A 125 21.64 0.72 -12.12
N TYR A 126 21.72 1.93 -12.66
CA TYR A 126 20.84 2.40 -13.72
C TYR A 126 21.26 1.93 -15.12
N SER A 127 22.55 1.62 -15.33
CA SER A 127 23.11 1.40 -16.68
C SER A 127 23.36 -0.06 -17.07
N GLY A 128 22.92 -1.05 -16.27
CA GLY A 128 23.27 -2.45 -16.56
C GLY A 128 22.28 -3.54 -16.15
N CYS A 129 21.13 -3.19 -15.59
CA CYS A 129 20.15 -4.15 -15.07
C CYS A 129 19.02 -4.42 -16.10
N SER A 130 19.35 -4.96 -17.27
CA SER A 130 18.37 -5.18 -18.36
C SER A 130 17.32 -6.23 -18.04
N ILE A 131 17.62 -7.18 -17.15
CA ILE A 131 16.72 -8.28 -16.79
C ILE A 131 16.11 -8.13 -15.38
N LEU A 132 16.33 -6.98 -14.73
CA LEU A 132 15.79 -6.69 -13.41
C LEU A 132 14.28 -6.56 -13.51
N VAL A 133 13.55 -7.43 -12.80
CA VAL A 133 12.09 -7.52 -12.77
C VAL A 133 11.52 -6.81 -11.55
N LYS A 134 12.21 -6.86 -10.41
CA LYS A 134 11.77 -6.18 -9.18
C LYS A 134 12.89 -5.36 -8.55
N LEU A 135 12.58 -4.13 -8.19
CA LEU A 135 13.46 -3.23 -7.47
C LEU A 135 12.76 -2.72 -6.23
N LYS A 136 13.33 -3.00 -5.05
CA LYS A 136 12.83 -2.50 -3.77
C LYS A 136 13.91 -1.70 -3.07
N LEU A 137 13.61 -0.45 -2.78
CA LEU A 137 14.50 0.52 -2.17
C LEU A 137 13.85 1.06 -0.89
N LYS A 138 14.57 1.03 0.22
CA LYS A 138 14.12 1.58 1.50
C LYS A 138 15.21 2.42 2.15
N LYS A 139 14.90 3.69 2.49
CA LYS A 139 15.81 4.62 3.19
C LYS A 139 17.14 4.84 2.44
N VAL A 140 17.05 5.16 1.14
CA VAL A 140 18.21 5.40 0.25
C VAL A 140 18.11 6.75 -0.45
N VAL A 141 19.25 7.27 -0.91
CA VAL A 141 19.34 8.47 -1.74
C VAL A 141 19.68 8.07 -3.17
N LEU A 142 18.84 8.46 -4.11
CA LEU A 142 19.11 8.36 -5.54
C LEU A 142 19.97 9.54 -5.98
N VAL A 143 21.01 9.23 -6.76
CA VAL A 143 21.93 10.23 -7.31
C VAL A 143 21.58 10.49 -8.76
N ASP A 144 21.62 11.76 -9.17
CA ASP A 144 21.33 12.15 -10.55
C ASP A 144 22.36 11.54 -11.53
N VAL A 145 21.84 11.22 -12.70
CA VAL A 145 22.57 10.63 -13.81
C VAL A 145 22.28 11.46 -15.05
N THR A 146 23.30 12.12 -15.58
CA THR A 146 23.22 12.88 -16.84
C THR A 146 23.14 11.97 -18.07
N SER A 147 23.39 10.67 -17.91
CA SER A 147 23.31 9.66 -18.97
C SER A 147 21.93 8.99 -19.00
N PRO A 148 21.42 8.62 -20.19
CA PRO A 148 20.18 7.87 -20.30
C PRO A 148 20.33 6.52 -19.60
N PHE A 149 19.34 6.15 -18.81
CA PHE A 149 19.27 4.87 -18.13
C PHE A 149 17.91 4.23 -18.36
N SER A 150 17.83 2.90 -18.32
CA SER A 150 16.58 2.20 -18.61
C SER A 150 16.48 0.92 -17.80
N PHE A 151 15.26 0.62 -17.35
CA PHE A 151 14.89 -0.62 -16.69
C PHE A 151 13.86 -1.37 -17.56
N PRO A 152 14.29 -1.97 -18.68
CA PRO A 152 13.37 -2.46 -19.72
C PRO A 152 12.53 -3.67 -19.30
N SER A 153 12.94 -4.40 -18.26
CA SER A 153 12.23 -5.58 -17.75
C SER A 153 11.53 -5.36 -16.40
N LEU A 154 11.59 -4.14 -15.85
CA LEU A 154 11.15 -3.87 -14.49
C LEU A 154 9.63 -3.81 -14.41
N LYS A 155 9.05 -4.79 -13.72
CA LYS A 155 7.60 -4.93 -13.52
C LYS A 155 7.13 -4.41 -12.17
N LYS A 156 7.99 -4.46 -11.14
CA LYS A 156 7.62 -4.02 -9.78
C LYS A 156 8.67 -3.08 -9.20
N LEU A 157 8.23 -1.89 -8.80
CA LEU A 157 9.05 -0.88 -8.15
C LEU A 157 8.47 -0.55 -6.78
N THR A 158 9.31 -0.60 -5.75
CA THR A 158 8.94 -0.27 -4.38
C THR A 158 9.93 0.77 -3.84
N LEU A 159 9.42 1.94 -3.50
CA LEU A 159 10.19 3.08 -2.99
C LEU A 159 9.67 3.43 -1.60
N LYS A 160 10.47 3.23 -0.55
CA LYS A 160 10.08 3.55 0.83
C LYS A 160 11.08 4.53 1.44
N SER A 161 10.65 5.74 1.78
CA SER A 161 11.53 6.76 2.35
C SER A 161 12.76 7.03 1.48
N VAL A 162 12.55 7.32 0.19
CA VAL A 162 13.62 7.52 -0.78
C VAL A 162 13.80 9.01 -1.03
N LYS A 163 15.07 9.46 -1.02
CA LYS A 163 15.44 10.82 -1.44
C LYS A 163 15.84 10.81 -2.91
N TYR A 164 15.42 11.83 -3.63
CA TYR A 164 15.64 11.99 -5.07
C TYR A 164 16.54 13.21 -5.32
N PRO A 165 17.17 13.34 -6.50
CA PRO A 165 17.87 14.57 -6.85
C PRO A 165 16.95 15.79 -6.92
N ASP A 166 15.78 15.62 -7.55
CA ASP A 166 14.73 16.61 -7.76
C ASP A 166 13.41 15.91 -8.16
N ASP A 167 12.33 16.69 -8.29
CA ASP A 167 11.00 16.19 -8.68
C ASP A 167 10.98 15.65 -10.12
N GLU A 168 11.73 16.27 -11.04
CA GLU A 168 11.83 15.85 -12.45
C GLU A 168 12.49 14.47 -12.60
N PHE A 169 13.42 14.14 -11.71
CA PHE A 169 14.08 12.85 -11.67
C PHE A 169 13.10 11.72 -11.42
N VAL A 170 12.06 11.93 -10.61
CA VAL A 170 11.02 10.91 -10.37
C VAL A 170 10.32 10.58 -11.69
N GLN A 171 9.90 11.61 -12.43
CA GLN A 171 9.24 11.43 -13.72
C GLN A 171 10.17 10.74 -14.73
N ARG A 172 11.43 11.14 -14.79
CA ARG A 172 12.45 10.51 -15.64
C ARG A 172 12.74 9.06 -15.24
N LEU A 173 12.75 8.73 -13.94
CA LEU A 173 12.94 7.36 -13.45
C LEU A 173 11.79 6.46 -13.92
N LEU A 174 10.55 6.91 -13.75
CA LEU A 174 9.35 6.15 -14.09
C LEU A 174 9.16 6.02 -15.61
N SER A 175 9.43 7.07 -16.39
CA SER A 175 9.34 7.00 -17.87
C SER A 175 10.35 6.02 -18.49
N ASN A 176 11.45 5.73 -17.79
CA ASN A 176 12.45 4.76 -18.20
C ASN A 176 12.14 3.31 -17.74
N CYS A 177 10.93 3.06 -17.23
CA CYS A 177 10.42 1.73 -16.83
C CYS A 177 9.20 1.34 -17.69
N PRO A 178 9.37 0.98 -18.98
CA PRO A 178 8.27 0.88 -19.95
C PRO A 178 7.28 -0.28 -19.72
N VAL A 179 7.66 -1.28 -18.91
CA VAL A 179 6.84 -2.47 -18.60
C VAL A 179 6.43 -2.52 -17.12
N LEU A 180 6.46 -1.39 -16.43
CA LEU A 180 6.15 -1.30 -15.01
C LEU A 180 4.67 -1.58 -14.78
N GLU A 181 4.36 -2.65 -14.04
CA GLU A 181 3.00 -3.11 -13.75
C GLU A 181 2.57 -2.72 -12.33
N SER A 182 3.51 -2.58 -11.39
CA SER A 182 3.23 -2.30 -9.97
C SER A 182 4.21 -1.29 -9.38
N LEU A 183 3.66 -0.22 -8.79
CA LEU A 183 4.39 0.82 -8.09
C LEU A 183 3.86 0.95 -6.67
N TYR A 184 4.76 0.84 -5.69
CA TYR A 184 4.48 1.14 -4.29
C TYR A 184 5.41 2.26 -3.83
N VAL A 185 4.84 3.35 -3.32
CA VAL A 185 5.58 4.49 -2.79
C VAL A 185 5.12 4.71 -1.36
N LYS A 186 6.06 4.74 -0.41
CA LYS A 186 5.82 5.17 0.95
C LYS A 186 6.68 6.38 1.26
N GLN A 187 6.06 7.54 1.41
CA GLN A 187 6.73 8.78 1.78
C GLN A 187 6.92 8.89 3.30
N CYS A 188 8.05 9.45 3.74
CA CYS A 188 8.40 9.66 5.15
C CYS A 188 8.95 11.09 5.40
N ILE A 189 9.23 11.43 6.68
CA ILE A 189 9.65 12.78 7.13
C ILE A 189 10.77 13.32 6.26
N ASP A 190 11.74 12.47 5.97
CA ASP A 190 12.99 12.87 5.32
C ASP A 190 12.91 12.93 3.79
N ASP A 191 11.79 12.59 3.13
CA ASP A 191 11.78 12.68 1.66
C ASP A 191 11.76 14.14 1.20
N ASN A 192 12.27 14.37 -0.01
CA ASN A 192 12.57 15.72 -0.51
C ASN A 192 11.82 16.07 -1.80
N VAL A 193 10.84 15.25 -2.19
CA VAL A 193 10.00 15.50 -3.37
C VAL A 193 8.76 16.26 -2.96
N THR A 194 8.48 17.35 -3.67
CA THR A 194 7.27 18.14 -3.45
C THR A 194 6.11 17.61 -4.28
N ILE A 195 6.32 17.39 -5.58
CA ILE A 195 5.31 16.86 -6.49
C ILE A 195 5.79 15.49 -7.01
N PHE A 196 5.07 14.44 -6.64
CA PHE A 196 5.37 13.09 -7.10
C PHE A 196 4.53 12.74 -8.32
N THR A 197 5.14 12.84 -9.51
CA THR A 197 4.48 12.65 -10.80
C THR A 197 4.60 11.21 -11.29
N VAL A 198 3.46 10.53 -11.48
CA VAL A 198 3.34 9.16 -11.98
C VAL A 198 2.68 9.18 -13.36
N LYS A 199 3.46 9.19 -14.43
CA LYS A 199 2.98 9.04 -15.82
C LYS A 199 3.45 7.71 -16.40
N VAL A 200 2.69 6.64 -16.17
CA VAL A 200 3.11 5.27 -16.50
C VAL A 200 1.94 4.51 -17.15
N PRO A 201 1.89 4.44 -18.50
CA PRO A 201 0.78 3.81 -19.21
C PRO A 201 0.63 2.31 -18.97
N SER A 202 1.70 1.60 -18.62
CA SER A 202 1.71 0.15 -18.34
C SER A 202 1.25 -0.22 -16.93
N LEU A 203 1.05 0.76 -16.05
CA LEU A 203 0.84 0.54 -14.63
C LEU A 203 -0.53 -0.05 -14.35
N LYS A 204 -0.56 -1.16 -13.60
CA LYS A 204 -1.80 -1.86 -13.20
C LYS A 204 -2.14 -1.69 -11.74
N SER A 205 -1.15 -1.47 -10.89
CA SER A 205 -1.32 -1.36 -9.44
C SER A 205 -0.47 -0.22 -8.90
N LEU A 206 -1.12 0.75 -8.25
CA LEU A 206 -0.48 1.91 -7.65
C LEU A 206 -0.86 2.00 -6.17
N VAL A 207 0.14 2.11 -5.31
CA VAL A 207 -0.04 2.37 -3.88
C VAL A 207 0.82 3.57 -3.48
N LEU A 208 0.19 4.59 -2.91
CA LEU A 208 0.79 5.81 -2.43
C LEU A 208 0.46 5.97 -0.95
N ASP A 209 1.44 5.72 -0.08
CA ASP A 209 1.31 5.85 1.38
C ASP A 209 2.09 7.09 1.85
N ASN A 210 1.42 8.07 2.43
CA ASN A 210 2.03 9.21 3.09
C ASN A 210 1.49 9.34 4.52
N LEU A 211 2.36 9.06 5.49
CA LEU A 211 2.00 8.90 6.91
C LEU A 211 2.64 9.96 7.81
N VAL A 212 3.11 11.08 7.24
CA VAL A 212 4.01 11.98 7.96
C VAL A 212 3.75 13.48 7.75
N PHE A 213 3.78 14.21 8.87
CA PHE A 213 3.76 15.67 8.98
C PHE A 213 5.07 16.32 8.51
N ARG A 214 4.98 17.30 7.59
CA ARG A 214 6.02 18.29 7.34
C ARG A 214 5.44 19.69 7.45
N SER A 215 6.04 20.54 8.28
CA SER A 215 5.57 21.92 8.53
C SER A 215 5.78 22.88 7.34
N THR A 216 6.31 22.42 6.21
CA THR A 216 6.73 23.25 5.07
C THR A 216 6.10 22.83 3.73
N ASP A 217 5.15 21.90 3.75
CA ASP A 217 4.68 21.16 2.56
C ASP A 217 3.48 21.79 1.82
N ILE A 218 3.30 23.12 1.91
CA ILE A 218 2.24 23.83 1.18
C ILE A 218 2.44 23.60 -0.33
N GLY A 219 1.46 22.97 -0.98
CA GLY A 219 1.53 22.67 -2.41
C GLY A 219 2.30 21.40 -2.79
N SER A 220 2.52 20.49 -1.85
CA SER A 220 2.98 19.13 -2.15
C SER A 220 1.83 18.21 -2.56
N GLY A 221 2.11 17.19 -3.37
CA GLY A 221 1.04 16.34 -3.87
C GLY A 221 1.46 15.30 -4.91
N TYR A 222 0.44 14.71 -5.53
CA TYR A 222 0.57 13.68 -6.55
C TYR A 222 -0.05 14.15 -7.87
N VAL A 223 0.62 13.82 -8.97
CA VAL A 223 0.07 13.95 -10.33
C VAL A 223 0.08 12.58 -10.98
N ILE A 224 -1.07 12.06 -11.38
CA ILE A 224 -1.21 10.67 -11.82
C ILE A 224 -1.81 10.63 -13.23
N ASP A 225 -1.16 9.89 -14.12
CA ASP A 225 -1.63 9.52 -15.45
C ASP A 225 -1.25 8.04 -15.73
N ALA A 226 -2.21 7.15 -15.50
CA ALA A 226 -2.03 5.71 -15.60
C ALA A 226 -3.29 5.04 -16.19
N PRO A 227 -3.51 5.14 -17.52
CA PRO A 227 -4.75 4.67 -18.16
C PRO A 227 -5.04 3.15 -18.01
N SER A 228 -4.01 2.33 -17.76
CA SER A 228 -4.16 0.88 -17.56
C SER A 228 -4.35 0.46 -16.09
N LEU A 229 -4.55 1.42 -15.18
CA LEU A 229 -4.60 1.13 -13.75
C LEU A 229 -5.85 0.31 -13.38
N GLU A 230 -5.63 -0.81 -12.68
CA GLU A 230 -6.67 -1.74 -12.23
C GLU A 230 -6.91 -1.62 -10.71
N ARG A 231 -5.85 -1.33 -9.95
CA ARG A 231 -5.90 -1.14 -8.48
C ARG A 231 -5.22 0.16 -8.06
N PHE A 232 -5.93 0.95 -7.27
CA PHE A 232 -5.46 2.24 -6.77
C PHE A 232 -5.58 2.31 -5.25
N THR A 233 -4.50 2.65 -4.56
CA THR A 233 -4.51 2.89 -3.12
C THR A 233 -3.81 4.21 -2.86
N LEU A 234 -4.53 5.14 -2.24
CA LEU A 234 -4.02 6.41 -1.78
C LEU A 234 -4.32 6.54 -0.29
N HIS A 235 -3.28 6.75 0.49
CA HIS A 235 -3.36 7.02 1.91
C HIS A 235 -2.55 8.29 2.20
N ASP A 236 -3.22 9.43 2.39
CA ASP A 236 -2.61 10.75 2.61
C ASP A 236 -3.46 11.59 3.58
N ALA A 237 -3.18 11.46 4.88
CA ALA A 237 -3.99 12.01 5.96
C ALA A 237 -3.78 13.52 6.24
N TYR A 238 -3.39 14.34 5.25
CA TYR A 238 -3.03 15.74 5.47
C TYR A 238 -3.77 16.74 4.56
N GLU A 239 -4.20 17.86 5.17
CA GLU A 239 -5.17 18.80 4.59
C GLU A 239 -4.63 19.69 3.46
N ASP A 240 -3.36 20.08 3.50
CA ASP A 240 -2.75 21.06 2.58
C ASP A 240 -2.12 20.45 1.31
N ARG A 241 -2.45 19.20 1.02
CA ARG A 241 -1.92 18.44 -0.12
C ARG A 241 -2.96 18.25 -1.22
N PHE A 242 -2.49 17.88 -2.40
CA PHE A 242 -3.37 17.59 -3.53
C PHE A 242 -3.02 16.26 -4.21
N CYS A 243 -4.02 15.71 -4.89
CA CYS A 243 -3.82 14.65 -5.87
C CYS A 243 -4.61 15.02 -7.12
N VAL A 244 -3.91 15.16 -8.25
CA VAL A 244 -4.52 15.43 -9.55
C VAL A 244 -4.37 14.18 -10.41
N ILE A 245 -5.48 13.71 -10.96
CA ILE A 245 -5.49 12.68 -11.98
C ILE A 245 -5.76 13.38 -13.31
N GLU A 246 -4.81 13.33 -14.23
CA GLU A 246 -4.87 14.14 -15.47
C GLU A 246 -5.86 13.59 -16.50
N ASN A 247 -6.01 12.26 -16.57
CA ASN A 247 -6.90 11.56 -17.49
C ASN A 247 -7.77 10.56 -16.73
N GLU A 248 -8.97 10.29 -17.23
CA GLU A 248 -9.82 9.23 -16.68
C GLU A 248 -9.09 7.88 -16.62
N MET A 249 -9.33 7.13 -15.54
CA MET A 249 -8.76 5.80 -15.36
C MET A 249 -9.86 4.73 -15.52
N PRO A 250 -10.20 4.36 -16.78
CA PRO A 250 -11.41 3.57 -17.08
C PRO A 250 -11.32 2.11 -16.62
N ASN A 251 -10.13 1.62 -16.29
CA ASN A 251 -9.87 0.22 -15.98
C ASN A 251 -9.83 -0.09 -14.48
N ILE A 252 -10.03 0.91 -13.60
CA ILE A 252 -9.97 0.71 -12.16
C ILE A 252 -11.09 -0.23 -11.73
N VAL A 253 -10.72 -1.30 -11.03
CA VAL A 253 -11.64 -2.27 -10.44
C VAL A 253 -11.75 -2.04 -8.94
N GLU A 254 -10.63 -1.75 -8.28
CA GLU A 254 -10.54 -1.60 -6.84
C GLU A 254 -9.80 -0.29 -6.51
N ALA A 255 -10.41 0.52 -5.65
CA ALA A 255 -9.81 1.75 -5.16
C ALA A 255 -9.97 1.88 -3.65
N TYR A 256 -8.88 2.24 -2.98
CA TYR A 256 -8.86 2.66 -1.58
C TYR A 256 -8.37 4.11 -1.55
N VAL A 257 -9.18 5.00 -0.99
CA VAL A 257 -8.87 6.43 -0.90
C VAL A 257 -9.08 6.88 0.54
N ASP A 258 -7.97 7.10 1.23
CA ASP A 258 -7.90 7.69 2.56
C ASP A 258 -7.19 9.04 2.47
N VAL A 259 -7.94 10.14 2.47
CA VAL A 259 -7.38 11.48 2.25
C VAL A 259 -8.04 12.55 3.11
N ALA A 260 -7.25 13.51 3.56
CA ALA A 260 -7.75 14.70 4.26
C ALA A 260 -7.82 15.96 3.39
N TYR A 261 -7.87 15.84 2.06
CA TYR A 261 -7.78 17.00 1.17
C TYR A 261 -9.01 17.91 1.22
N SER A 262 -8.82 19.20 0.91
CA SER A 262 -9.94 20.15 0.78
C SER A 262 -10.86 19.87 -0.43
N HIS A 263 -10.38 19.14 -1.44
CA HIS A 263 -11.13 18.88 -2.69
C HIS A 263 -10.93 17.43 -3.20
N PRO A 264 -11.35 16.40 -2.44
CA PRO A 264 -11.21 14.98 -2.81
C PRO A 264 -12.01 14.61 -4.06
N GLY A 265 -12.98 15.43 -4.42
CA GLY A 265 -13.86 15.21 -5.55
C GLY A 265 -13.17 15.02 -6.91
N THR A 266 -12.04 15.68 -7.15
CA THR A 266 -11.25 15.51 -8.38
C THR A 266 -10.72 14.09 -8.54
N ILE A 267 -10.45 13.41 -7.42
CA ILE A 267 -10.02 12.02 -7.41
C ILE A 267 -11.19 11.13 -7.76
N LEU A 268 -12.33 11.33 -7.07
CA LEU A 268 -13.55 10.54 -7.27
C LEU A 268 -14.10 10.67 -8.70
N SER A 269 -14.02 11.85 -9.32
CA SER A 269 -14.46 12.05 -10.71
C SER A 269 -13.62 11.28 -11.73
N SER A 270 -12.41 10.91 -11.36
CA SER A 270 -11.45 10.26 -12.26
C SER A 270 -11.43 8.73 -12.15
N ILE A 271 -12.13 8.17 -11.15
CA ILE A 271 -12.17 6.73 -10.84
C ILE A 271 -13.58 6.13 -10.91
N THR A 272 -14.48 6.73 -11.70
CA THR A 272 -15.92 6.35 -11.79
C THR A 272 -16.19 4.92 -12.27
N SER A 273 -15.20 4.27 -12.88
CA SER A 273 -15.23 2.89 -13.37
C SER A 273 -15.15 1.82 -12.26
N VAL A 274 -14.81 2.21 -11.04
CA VAL A 274 -14.54 1.34 -9.89
C VAL A 274 -15.71 0.40 -9.56
N LYS A 275 -15.37 -0.84 -9.16
CA LYS A 275 -16.34 -1.85 -8.69
C LYS A 275 -16.33 -2.03 -7.17
N HIS A 276 -15.16 -1.87 -6.56
CA HIS A 276 -14.91 -1.97 -5.13
C HIS A 276 -14.24 -0.68 -4.65
N LEU A 277 -14.94 0.11 -3.85
CA LEU A 277 -14.44 1.39 -3.36
C LEU A 277 -14.42 1.39 -1.84
N THR A 278 -13.26 1.71 -1.26
CA THR A 278 -13.11 2.00 0.17
C THR A 278 -12.74 3.47 0.33
N LEU A 279 -13.49 4.20 1.15
CA LEU A 279 -13.31 5.63 1.38
C LEU A 279 -13.08 5.94 2.86
N CYS A 280 -12.09 6.78 3.13
CA CYS A 280 -11.88 7.47 4.38
C CYS A 280 -11.58 8.94 4.02
N ILE A 281 -12.55 9.84 4.10
CA ILE A 281 -12.37 11.21 3.60
C ILE A 281 -12.85 12.20 4.67
N THR A 282 -11.89 12.89 5.28
CA THR A 282 -12.16 14.01 6.18
C THR A 282 -12.28 15.28 5.35
N SER A 283 -13.50 15.70 4.99
CA SER A 283 -13.69 16.86 4.11
C SER A 283 -14.95 17.67 4.46
N SER A 284 -14.93 18.97 4.12
CA SER A 284 -16.05 19.88 4.38
C SER A 284 -17.27 19.58 3.50
N GLU A 285 -18.44 20.16 3.84
CA GLU A 285 -19.74 19.90 3.21
C GLU A 285 -19.78 20.11 1.67
N ASP A 286 -18.82 20.82 1.09
CA ASP A 286 -18.74 21.15 -0.35
C ASP A 286 -17.85 20.20 -1.18
N ALA A 287 -17.28 19.17 -0.56
CA ALA A 287 -16.18 18.37 -1.12
C ALA A 287 -16.60 17.29 -2.15
N TYR A 288 -17.89 16.93 -2.22
CA TYR A 288 -18.36 15.90 -3.15
C TYR A 288 -18.82 16.52 -4.49
N PRO A 289 -18.26 16.11 -5.63
CA PRO A 289 -18.61 16.71 -6.92
C PRO A 289 -20.04 16.40 -7.33
N VAL A 290 -20.74 17.44 -7.72
CA VAL A 290 -22.05 17.32 -8.37
C VAL A 290 -21.87 16.62 -9.72
N GLY A 291 -22.64 15.55 -9.96
CA GLY A 291 -22.72 14.89 -11.26
C GLY A 291 -21.85 13.63 -11.46
N ILE A 292 -21.13 13.18 -10.43
CA ILE A 292 -20.44 11.87 -10.47
C ILE A 292 -21.47 10.75 -10.37
N VAL A 293 -21.35 9.73 -11.22
CA VAL A 293 -22.13 8.49 -11.12
C VAL A 293 -21.21 7.28 -11.20
N PHE A 294 -21.26 6.45 -10.16
CA PHE A 294 -20.54 5.19 -10.04
C PHE A 294 -21.40 4.03 -10.56
N CYS A 295 -21.59 3.98 -11.88
CA CYS A 295 -22.42 2.96 -12.54
C CYS A 295 -21.91 1.52 -12.32
N SER A 296 -20.60 1.34 -12.12
CA SER A 296 -19.97 0.02 -11.96
C SER A 296 -19.81 -0.41 -10.51
N LEU A 297 -20.10 0.45 -9.53
CA LEU A 297 -19.83 0.19 -8.12
C LEU A 297 -20.79 -0.85 -7.56
N VAL A 298 -20.23 -1.93 -7.03
CA VAL A 298 -20.97 -3.08 -6.47
C VAL A 298 -20.72 -3.21 -4.97
N TYR A 299 -19.55 -2.81 -4.50
CA TYR A 299 -19.15 -2.85 -3.09
C TYR A 299 -18.60 -1.49 -2.66
N LEU A 300 -19.14 -0.95 -1.58
CA LEU A 300 -18.71 0.29 -0.96
C LEU A 300 -18.36 0.03 0.51
N GLU A 301 -17.20 0.50 0.91
CA GLU A 301 -16.76 0.53 2.30
C GLU A 301 -16.46 1.98 2.68
N ILE A 302 -17.01 2.43 3.80
CA ILE A 302 -16.74 3.76 4.34
C ILE A 302 -16.18 3.60 5.75
N TRP A 303 -15.04 4.24 5.97
CA TRP A 303 -14.41 4.37 7.26
C TRP A 303 -14.78 5.73 7.83
N ALA A 304 -15.41 5.74 9.00
CA ALA A 304 -15.87 6.94 9.67
C ALA A 304 -14.97 7.29 10.86
N MET A 305 -14.54 8.55 10.95
CA MET A 305 -13.77 9.06 12.08
C MET A 305 -14.70 9.78 13.07
N GLU A 306 -14.52 9.51 14.38
CA GLU A 306 -15.43 10.02 15.42
C GLU A 306 -15.52 11.57 15.44
N THR A 307 -14.45 12.25 15.04
CA THR A 307 -14.37 13.72 15.03
C THR A 307 -15.14 14.40 13.89
N GLU A 308 -15.49 13.67 12.82
CA GLU A 308 -16.04 14.26 11.59
C GLU A 308 -17.32 13.56 11.10
N TRP A 309 -18.05 12.94 12.02
CA TRP A 309 -19.22 12.11 11.73
C TRP A 309 -20.26 12.74 10.77
N SER A 310 -20.54 14.04 10.85
CA SER A 310 -21.46 14.70 9.90
C SER A 310 -20.95 14.71 8.45
N ALA A 311 -19.65 14.90 8.25
CA ALA A 311 -19.04 14.89 6.92
C ALA A 311 -19.09 13.49 6.32
N ASP A 312 -18.73 12.48 7.12
CA ASP A 312 -18.75 11.07 6.72
C ASP A 312 -20.16 10.61 6.30
N LEU A 313 -21.19 11.06 7.01
CA LEU A 313 -22.58 10.74 6.67
C LEU A 313 -23.08 11.46 5.42
N ASN A 314 -22.69 12.72 5.23
CA ASN A 314 -23.00 13.43 3.99
C ASN A 314 -22.34 12.75 2.79
N LEU A 315 -21.06 12.35 2.93
CA LEU A 315 -20.35 11.58 1.94
C LEU A 315 -21.05 10.24 1.64
N LEU A 316 -21.41 9.46 2.66
CA LEU A 316 -22.16 8.22 2.51
C LEU A 316 -23.41 8.45 1.66
N MET A 317 -24.22 9.45 2.01
CA MET A 317 -25.46 9.74 1.29
C MET A 317 -25.21 10.19 -0.16
N CYS A 318 -24.18 10.98 -0.40
CA CYS A 318 -23.77 11.40 -1.74
C CYS A 318 -23.33 10.20 -2.60
N VAL A 319 -22.50 9.30 -2.07
CA VAL A 319 -22.05 8.11 -2.81
C VAL A 319 -23.21 7.16 -3.07
N LEU A 320 -24.08 6.90 -2.07
CA LEU A 320 -25.26 6.05 -2.25
C LEU A 320 -26.19 6.57 -3.34
N ARG A 321 -26.46 7.87 -3.39
CA ARG A 321 -27.29 8.49 -4.45
C ARG A 321 -26.73 8.29 -5.85
N ASN A 322 -25.41 8.18 -5.96
CA ASN A 322 -24.69 8.10 -7.23
C ASN A 322 -24.24 6.68 -7.58
N SER A 323 -24.66 5.65 -6.84
CA SER A 323 -24.19 4.27 -7.01
C SER A 323 -25.35 3.30 -7.28
N PRO A 324 -26.03 3.38 -8.45
CA PRO A 324 -27.29 2.68 -8.70
C PRO A 324 -27.22 1.15 -8.63
N ASN A 325 -26.02 0.57 -8.83
CA ASN A 325 -25.80 -0.88 -8.86
C ASN A 325 -25.16 -1.43 -7.57
N LEU A 326 -25.11 -0.63 -6.50
CA LEU A 326 -24.47 -1.02 -5.25
C LEU A 326 -25.19 -2.21 -4.60
N ARG A 327 -24.46 -3.28 -4.29
CA ARG A 327 -25.02 -4.51 -3.68
C ARG A 327 -24.55 -4.73 -2.26
N ALA A 328 -23.36 -4.26 -1.90
CA ALA A 328 -22.78 -4.42 -0.58
C ALA A 328 -22.31 -3.08 -0.01
N LEU A 329 -22.72 -2.81 1.22
CA LEU A 329 -22.28 -1.65 2.00
C LEU A 329 -21.62 -2.13 3.28
N LYS A 330 -20.38 -1.70 3.51
CA LYS A 330 -19.65 -1.89 4.76
C LYS A 330 -19.37 -0.52 5.40
N LEU A 331 -19.66 -0.41 6.69
CA LEU A 331 -19.39 0.77 7.50
C LEU A 331 -18.47 0.33 8.63
N GLU A 332 -17.35 1.01 8.78
CA GLU A 332 -16.36 0.72 9.82
C GLU A 332 -16.04 2.01 10.56
N GLN A 333 -16.19 1.99 11.88
CA GLN A 333 -15.77 3.11 12.70
C GLN A 333 -14.30 2.95 13.06
N ILE A 334 -13.53 4.04 13.03
CA ILE A 334 -12.14 4.04 13.51
C ILE A 334 -12.10 4.75 14.85
N ASN A 335 -11.77 4.01 15.90
CA ASN A 335 -11.62 4.50 17.26
C ASN A 335 -10.54 5.61 17.37
N SER A 336 -10.98 6.87 17.47
CA SER A 336 -10.11 8.02 17.78
C SER A 336 -10.68 8.74 19.00
N VAL A 337 -10.00 8.59 20.16
CA VAL A 337 -10.28 9.19 21.48
C VAL A 337 -11.53 10.10 21.54
N PRO A 338 -12.57 9.74 22.33
CA PRO A 338 -13.85 10.46 22.34
C PRO A 338 -13.63 11.86 22.88
N ARG A 339 -13.82 12.87 22.02
CA ARG A 339 -13.63 14.27 22.41
C ARG A 339 -14.87 15.14 22.24
N GLN A 340 -15.88 14.74 21.46
CA GLN A 340 -17.05 15.57 21.21
C GLN A 340 -18.33 14.74 21.01
N PRO A 341 -19.51 15.27 21.41
CA PRO A 341 -20.79 14.66 21.06
C PRO A 341 -20.98 14.65 19.55
N ARG A 342 -21.38 13.50 18.99
CA ARG A 342 -21.68 13.33 17.57
C ARG A 342 -22.74 14.36 17.15
N SER A 343 -22.56 14.97 15.98
CA SER A 343 -23.54 15.89 15.43
C SER A 343 -24.82 15.14 15.04
N CYS A 344 -25.99 15.76 15.27
CA CYS A 344 -27.28 15.13 14.99
C CYS A 344 -27.44 14.81 13.50
N TRP A 345 -27.48 13.51 13.15
CA TRP A 345 -27.87 13.07 11.81
C TRP A 345 -29.30 13.51 11.49
N ARG A 346 -29.49 14.10 10.31
CA ARG A 346 -30.80 14.45 9.75
C ARG A 346 -31.14 13.48 8.63
N GLU A 347 -32.30 12.83 8.75
CA GLU A 347 -32.76 11.90 7.72
C GLU A 347 -32.87 12.61 6.36
N PRO A 348 -32.32 12.03 5.28
CA PRO A 348 -32.37 12.61 3.95
C PRO A 348 -33.81 12.69 3.43
N SER A 349 -34.13 13.75 2.69
CA SER A 349 -35.46 13.96 2.09
C SER A 349 -35.85 12.90 1.05
N SER A 350 -34.87 12.22 0.47
CA SER A 350 -35.05 11.15 -0.51
C SER A 350 -34.14 9.96 -0.21
N VAL A 351 -34.71 8.77 -0.38
CA VAL A 351 -33.99 7.50 -0.20
C VAL A 351 -33.22 7.19 -1.50
N PRO A 352 -31.92 6.88 -1.44
CA PRO A 352 -31.15 6.48 -2.61
C PRO A 352 -31.72 5.23 -3.29
N GLU A 353 -31.76 5.21 -4.62
CA GLU A 353 -32.32 4.08 -5.38
C GLU A 353 -31.63 2.75 -5.06
N CYS A 354 -30.31 2.79 -4.85
CA CYS A 354 -29.53 1.61 -4.54
C CYS A 354 -29.92 0.96 -3.20
N VAL A 355 -30.23 1.79 -2.19
CA VAL A 355 -30.72 1.32 -0.89
C VAL A 355 -32.04 0.59 -1.07
N ILE A 356 -32.94 1.11 -1.91
CA ILE A 356 -34.26 0.51 -2.14
C ILE A 356 -34.15 -0.80 -2.92
N TRP A 357 -33.40 -0.81 -4.03
CA TRP A 357 -33.57 -1.80 -5.10
C TRP A 357 -32.38 -2.73 -5.35
N SER A 358 -31.16 -2.40 -4.90
CA SER A 358 -29.97 -3.19 -5.24
C SER A 358 -29.19 -3.68 -4.02
N LEU A 359 -29.29 -3.01 -2.86
CA LEU A 359 -28.53 -3.36 -1.67
C LEU A 359 -28.95 -4.73 -1.12
N GLU A 360 -28.00 -5.66 -1.06
CA GLU A 360 -28.17 -7.04 -0.61
C GLU A 360 -27.50 -7.32 0.74
N THR A 361 -26.37 -6.67 1.02
CA THR A 361 -25.63 -6.87 2.27
C THR A 361 -25.28 -5.55 2.94
N LEU A 362 -25.50 -5.49 4.25
CA LEU A 362 -25.02 -4.44 5.14
C LEU A 362 -24.07 -5.07 6.16
N GLU A 363 -22.90 -4.49 6.34
CA GLU A 363 -21.95 -4.85 7.39
C GLU A 363 -21.56 -3.59 8.17
N TRP A 364 -21.63 -3.66 9.49
CA TRP A 364 -21.19 -2.60 10.40
C TRP A 364 -20.14 -3.17 11.36
N ILE A 365 -18.94 -2.60 11.33
CA ILE A 365 -17.82 -2.96 12.20
C ILE A 365 -17.58 -1.85 13.23
N GLU A 366 -17.19 -2.24 14.45
CA GLU A 366 -16.98 -1.33 15.58
C GLU A 366 -18.24 -0.51 15.95
N TYR A 367 -19.42 -1.14 15.97
CA TYR A 367 -20.68 -0.50 16.35
C TYR A 367 -20.73 -0.16 17.85
N GLU A 368 -21.03 1.08 18.21
CA GLU A 368 -21.08 1.56 19.60
C GLU A 368 -22.51 1.68 20.17
N GLY A 369 -23.54 1.57 19.34
CA GLY A 369 -24.91 1.76 19.79
C GLY A 369 -25.30 3.21 20.00
N ALA A 370 -24.55 4.16 19.41
CA ALA A 370 -24.89 5.58 19.47
C ALA A 370 -26.23 5.84 18.74
N GLU A 371 -26.92 6.90 19.15
CA GLU A 371 -28.27 7.18 18.65
C GLU A 371 -28.27 7.52 17.14
N GLU A 372 -27.19 8.11 16.65
CA GLU A 372 -26.95 8.41 15.24
C GLU A 372 -26.77 7.12 14.41
N GLU A 373 -26.02 6.15 14.93
CA GLU A 373 -25.79 4.86 14.26
C GLU A 373 -27.09 4.06 14.17
N LYS A 374 -27.86 4.04 15.27
CA LYS A 374 -29.19 3.44 15.32
C LYS A 374 -30.09 4.00 14.21
N LYS A 375 -30.12 5.32 14.05
CA LYS A 375 -30.93 5.98 13.03
C LYS A 375 -30.52 5.59 11.60
N ILE A 376 -29.23 5.43 11.33
CA ILE A 376 -28.73 5.01 10.01
C ILE A 376 -29.13 3.56 9.71
N ILE A 377 -28.93 2.67 10.67
CA ILE A 377 -29.31 1.26 10.53
C ILE A 377 -30.84 1.16 10.37
N GLU A 378 -31.61 1.85 11.21
CA GLU A 378 -33.07 1.90 11.09
C GLU A 378 -33.49 2.39 9.70
N PHE A 379 -32.88 3.48 9.21
CA PHE A 379 -33.15 4.02 7.88
C PHE A 379 -32.90 3.00 6.78
N ILE A 380 -31.76 2.29 6.80
CA ILE A 380 -31.45 1.28 5.78
C ILE A 380 -32.42 0.10 5.89
N LEU A 381 -32.64 -0.45 7.09
CA LEU A 381 -33.54 -1.59 7.30
C LEU A 381 -34.99 -1.28 6.90
N ARG A 382 -35.47 -0.08 7.19
CA ARG A 382 -36.83 0.39 6.88
C ARG A 382 -37.07 0.60 5.39
N ASN A 383 -36.03 0.81 4.60
CA ASN A 383 -36.13 1.15 3.18
C ASN A 383 -35.64 0.05 2.23
N ALA A 384 -34.66 -0.76 2.65
CA ALA A 384 -34.01 -1.72 1.77
C ALA A 384 -34.87 -2.97 1.51
N LYS A 385 -35.38 -3.10 0.27
CA LYS A 385 -36.28 -4.20 -0.12
C LYS A 385 -35.52 -5.48 -0.48
N CYS A 386 -34.30 -5.34 -0.98
CA CYS A 386 -33.48 -6.44 -1.49
C CYS A 386 -32.45 -6.98 -0.47
N LEU A 387 -32.42 -6.40 0.73
CA LEU A 387 -31.45 -6.72 1.77
C LEU A 387 -31.63 -8.17 2.24
N LYS A 388 -30.58 -8.97 2.15
CA LYS A 388 -30.54 -10.39 2.53
C LYS A 388 -29.86 -10.61 3.87
N LYS A 389 -28.79 -9.87 4.15
CA LYS A 389 -27.99 -9.99 5.38
C LYS A 389 -27.61 -8.61 5.90
N ALA A 390 -27.83 -8.39 7.20
CA ALA A 390 -27.27 -7.27 7.95
C ALA A 390 -26.41 -7.88 9.08
N THR A 391 -25.11 -7.58 9.08
CA THR A 391 -24.16 -8.06 10.10
C THR A 391 -23.66 -6.85 10.87
N ILE A 392 -23.73 -6.89 12.19
CA ILE A 392 -23.27 -5.81 13.06
C ILE A 392 -22.31 -6.41 14.08
N SER A 393 -21.13 -5.84 14.23
CA SER A 393 -20.13 -6.28 15.20
C SER A 393 -19.72 -5.12 16.09
N THR A 394 -19.37 -5.42 17.34
CA THR A 394 -18.98 -4.42 18.34
C THR A 394 -17.75 -4.87 19.12
N ASP A 395 -16.89 -3.90 19.40
CA ASP A 395 -15.69 -4.07 20.23
C ASP A 395 -15.98 -4.02 21.74
N SER A 396 -17.21 -3.70 22.15
CA SER A 396 -17.57 -3.71 23.57
C SER A 396 -17.32 -5.10 24.17
N THR A 397 -16.61 -5.15 25.29
CA THR A 397 -16.40 -6.39 26.05
C THR A 397 -17.53 -6.69 27.03
N ASP A 398 -18.49 -5.76 27.23
CA ASP A 398 -19.60 -5.93 28.17
C ASP A 398 -20.76 -6.71 27.51
N PRO A 399 -21.08 -7.93 27.99
CA PRO A 399 -22.18 -8.72 27.46
C PRO A 399 -23.56 -8.05 27.60
N ASN A 400 -23.75 -7.20 28.62
CA ASN A 400 -25.01 -6.49 28.81
C ASN A 400 -25.19 -5.39 27.77
N GLU A 401 -24.13 -4.63 27.46
CA GLU A 401 -24.16 -3.63 26.39
C GLU A 401 -24.45 -4.29 25.04
N LYS A 402 -23.76 -5.39 24.72
CA LYS A 402 -24.03 -6.19 23.51
C LYS A 402 -25.50 -6.62 23.43
N LEU A 403 -26.05 -7.12 24.53
CA LEU A 403 -27.44 -7.58 24.58
C LEU A 403 -28.45 -6.44 24.38
N GLU A 404 -28.21 -5.27 24.98
CA GLU A 404 -29.07 -4.10 24.81
C GLU A 404 -29.00 -3.54 23.38
N MET A 405 -27.82 -3.49 22.77
CA MET A 405 -27.66 -3.14 21.35
C MET A 405 -28.45 -4.10 20.45
N LEU A 406 -28.30 -5.41 20.66
CA LEU A 406 -28.99 -6.44 19.89
C LEU A 406 -30.52 -6.31 20.03
N LYS A 407 -31.02 -6.10 21.25
CA LYS A 407 -32.46 -5.85 21.48
C LYS A 407 -32.94 -4.63 20.71
N ALA A 408 -32.23 -3.51 20.80
CA ALA A 408 -32.58 -2.28 20.09
C ALA A 408 -32.67 -2.50 18.57
N LEU A 409 -31.65 -3.16 17.98
CA LEU A 409 -31.59 -3.46 16.55
C LEU A 409 -32.71 -4.42 16.11
N SER A 410 -33.08 -5.38 16.94
CA SER A 410 -34.12 -6.36 16.63
C SER A 410 -35.53 -5.76 16.54
N LEU A 411 -35.75 -4.61 17.17
CA LEU A 411 -37.03 -3.89 17.18
C LEU A 411 -37.25 -3.06 15.91
N PHE A 412 -36.21 -2.81 15.11
CA PHE A 412 -36.31 -1.98 13.93
C PHE A 412 -37.17 -2.63 12.82
N PRO A 413 -38.05 -1.85 12.17
CA PRO A 413 -38.86 -2.35 11.08
C PRO A 413 -37.98 -2.72 9.89
N ARG A 414 -38.15 -3.94 9.38
CA ARG A 414 -37.42 -4.44 8.20
C ARG A 414 -38.34 -4.46 7.00
N ARG A 415 -37.93 -3.80 5.92
CA ARG A 415 -38.68 -3.80 4.65
C ARG A 415 -38.52 -5.12 3.89
N SER A 416 -37.31 -5.67 3.92
CA SER A 416 -37.03 -6.98 3.33
C SER A 416 -37.48 -8.11 4.27
N PRO A 417 -38.37 -9.01 3.83
CA PRO A 417 -38.80 -10.15 4.64
C PRO A 417 -37.73 -11.24 4.75
N THR A 418 -36.73 -11.22 3.87
CA THR A 418 -35.64 -12.22 3.84
C THR A 418 -34.40 -11.76 4.60
N CYS A 419 -34.37 -10.53 5.10
CA CYS A 419 -33.22 -9.96 5.79
C CYS A 419 -32.94 -10.67 7.11
N GLN A 420 -31.82 -11.38 7.17
CA GLN A 420 -31.27 -11.94 8.39
C GLN A 420 -30.39 -10.90 9.08
N LEU A 421 -30.71 -10.60 10.33
CA LEU A 421 -29.89 -9.75 11.20
C LEU A 421 -28.97 -10.67 12.02
N ALA A 422 -27.66 -10.50 11.86
CA ALA A 422 -26.62 -11.16 12.63
C ALA A 422 -25.87 -10.13 13.46
N PHE A 423 -25.50 -10.50 14.68
CA PHE A 423 -24.74 -9.66 15.59
C PHE A 423 -23.56 -10.49 16.13
N ASP A 424 -22.34 -10.03 15.86
CA ASP A 424 -21.08 -10.75 16.15
C ASP A 424 -20.32 -10.15 17.35
#